data_AF-A0A4R7T6K8-F1
#
_entry.id   AF-A0A4R7T6K8-F1
#
_cell.length_a   1.000
_cell.length_b   1.000
_cell.length_c   1.000
_cell.angle_alpha   90.00
_cell.angle_beta   90.00
_cell.angle_gamma   90.00
#
_symmetry.space_group_name_H-M   'P 1'
#
loop_
_entity.id
_entity.type
_entity.pdbx_description
1 polymer ?
#
loop_
_entity_poly.entity_id
_entity_poly.type
_entity_poly.pdbx_seq_one_letter_code
_entity_poly.pdbx_strand_id
1 'polypeptide(L)'
;MAGERSQAERWVSFAAGIVAPVTLISGLLFYFGYVSARAQYEYFGIDVDTVGLSTQDYVMRSPQPLLVPLLAFALLAVAALLLHNVIRAHLAVGPLRHARIVATAVLVVGIAGLLAHPLIGDIAYYALVVPVVIGLAAAALGYVSFLTTKARPELGNQHVLLGLLAVVTITCAFWATATTAQYSGRALAKSDAEHLGQFPVVILDTKERLQLRSPGIEETVLRPGAGQTFNFRYRGLRLLVVGENRLFLVPQKWSASDTTFVVPLDGSIRVQFQFQNDPP
;
A
#
# COMPACT_ATOMS: atom_id res chain seq x y z
N MET A 1 2.68 -14.92 -48.48
CA MET A 1 1.52 -14.81 -47.57
C MET A 1 1.54 -15.82 -46.40
N ALA A 2 2.00 -17.06 -46.54
CA ALA A 2 2.10 -18.02 -45.40
C ALA A 2 3.21 -17.68 -44.37
N GLY A 3 4.34 -17.11 -44.82
CA GLY A 3 5.44 -16.71 -43.93
C GLY A 3 5.13 -15.52 -43.02
N GLU A 4 4.36 -14.54 -43.51
CA GLU A 4 4.00 -13.31 -42.77
C GLU A 4 3.05 -13.58 -41.60
N ARG A 5 2.09 -14.51 -41.76
CA ARG A 5 1.20 -14.94 -40.65
C ARG A 5 2.00 -15.56 -39.50
N SER A 6 3.04 -16.34 -39.79
CA SER A 6 3.91 -16.98 -38.77
C SER A 6 4.83 -15.99 -38.03
N GLN A 7 5.17 -14.86 -38.65
CA GLN A 7 5.94 -13.80 -38.01
C GLN A 7 5.02 -12.94 -37.14
N ALA A 8 3.83 -12.60 -37.63
CA ALA A 8 2.82 -11.88 -36.84
C ALA A 8 2.42 -12.66 -35.58
N GLU A 9 2.17 -13.97 -35.68
CA GLU A 9 1.86 -14.82 -34.52
C GLU A 9 3.01 -14.89 -33.51
N ARG A 10 4.27 -14.93 -33.97
CA ARG A 10 5.46 -14.86 -33.09
C ARG A 10 5.60 -13.51 -32.40
N TRP A 11 5.37 -12.41 -33.12
CA TRP A 11 5.40 -11.07 -32.55
C TRP A 11 4.26 -10.86 -31.56
N VAL A 12 3.06 -11.38 -31.83
CA VAL A 12 1.92 -11.35 -30.91
C VAL A 12 2.19 -12.20 -29.67
N SER A 13 2.74 -13.40 -29.82
CA SER A 13 3.11 -14.26 -28.68
C SER A 13 4.22 -13.64 -27.82
N PHE A 14 5.23 -13.05 -28.44
CA PHE A 14 6.30 -12.34 -27.74
C PHE A 14 5.78 -11.08 -27.03
N ALA A 15 4.98 -10.27 -27.72
CA ALA A 15 4.33 -9.10 -27.15
C ALA A 15 3.41 -9.50 -25.99
N ALA A 16 2.58 -10.53 -26.13
CA ALA A 16 1.74 -11.05 -25.05
C ALA A 16 2.57 -11.55 -23.85
N GLY A 17 3.71 -12.19 -24.11
CA GLY A 17 4.64 -12.68 -23.09
C GLY A 17 5.26 -11.56 -22.23
N ILE A 18 5.36 -10.34 -22.74
CA ILE A 18 5.91 -9.18 -22.00
C ILE A 18 4.80 -8.28 -21.48
N VAL A 19 3.79 -7.98 -22.30
CA VAL A 19 2.71 -7.03 -22.00
C VAL A 19 1.91 -7.50 -20.78
N ALA A 20 1.57 -8.79 -20.69
CA ALA A 20 0.77 -9.29 -19.58
C ALA A 20 1.50 -9.17 -18.22
N PRO A 21 2.75 -9.65 -18.06
CA PRO A 21 3.50 -9.44 -16.81
C PRO A 21 3.76 -7.96 -16.49
N VAL A 22 4.12 -7.14 -17.48
CA VAL A 22 4.37 -5.71 -17.25
C VAL A 22 3.10 -4.99 -16.81
N THR A 23 1.95 -5.31 -17.42
CA THR A 23 0.65 -4.76 -17.03
C THR A 23 0.27 -5.18 -15.61
N LEU A 24 0.48 -6.46 -15.28
CA LEU A 24 0.22 -6.97 -13.94
C LEU A 24 1.10 -6.27 -12.89
N ILE A 25 2.41 -6.19 -13.13
CA ILE A 25 3.35 -5.50 -12.25
C ILE A 25 2.95 -4.04 -12.09
N SER A 26 2.68 -3.34 -13.19
CA SER A 26 2.26 -1.93 -13.16
C SER A 26 0.97 -1.74 -12.36
N GLY A 27 -0.02 -2.63 -12.55
CA GLY A 27 -1.27 -2.61 -11.79
C GLY A 27 -1.06 -2.86 -10.29
N LEU A 28 -0.18 -3.78 -9.92
CA LEU A 28 0.18 -4.03 -8.52
C LEU A 28 0.91 -2.83 -7.90
N LEU A 29 1.91 -2.27 -8.59
CA LEU A 29 2.62 -1.07 -8.15
C LEU A 29 1.64 0.09 -7.94
N PHE A 30 0.77 0.33 -8.91
CA PHE A 30 -0.29 1.34 -8.79
C PHE A 30 -1.19 1.08 -7.58
N TYR A 31 -1.75 -0.13 -7.44
CA TYR A 31 -2.69 -0.46 -6.37
C TYR A 31 -2.06 -0.29 -4.98
N PHE A 32 -0.87 -0.85 -4.76
CA PHE A 32 -0.23 -0.76 -3.44
C PHE A 32 0.29 0.65 -3.14
N GLY A 33 0.74 1.38 -4.15
CA GLY A 33 1.03 2.81 -4.05
C GLY A 33 -0.20 3.63 -3.65
N TYR A 34 -1.35 3.37 -4.28
CA TYR A 34 -2.63 3.98 -3.94
C TYR A 34 -3.07 3.66 -2.51
N VAL A 35 -3.07 2.38 -2.12
CA VAL A 35 -3.47 1.95 -0.78
C VAL A 35 -2.61 2.60 0.31
N SER A 36 -1.29 2.68 0.09
CA SER A 36 -0.37 3.35 1.00
C SER A 36 -0.63 4.85 1.06
N ALA A 37 -0.78 5.52 -0.10
CA ALA A 37 -1.03 6.95 -0.15
C ALA A 37 -2.37 7.33 0.50
N ARG A 38 -3.43 6.57 0.23
CA ARG A 38 -4.74 6.75 0.88
C ARG A 38 -4.62 6.68 2.39
N ALA A 39 -3.95 5.65 2.91
CA ALA A 39 -3.76 5.48 4.35
C ALA A 39 -2.88 6.59 4.98
N GLN A 40 -1.94 7.15 4.20
CA GLN A 40 -1.11 8.27 4.62
C GLN A 40 -1.92 9.58 4.71
N TYR A 41 -2.66 9.94 3.66
CA TYR A 41 -3.43 11.19 3.62
C TYR A 41 -4.68 11.17 4.50
N GLU A 42 -5.29 9.99 4.71
CA GLU A 42 -6.40 9.81 5.63
C GLU A 42 -6.02 10.23 7.06
N TYR A 43 -4.77 10.02 7.47
CA TYR A 43 -4.26 10.48 8.77
C TYR A 43 -4.31 12.02 8.92
N PHE A 44 -4.18 12.74 7.81
CA PHE A 44 -4.32 14.21 7.75
C PHE A 44 -5.76 14.66 7.44
N GLY A 45 -6.74 13.74 7.44
CA GLY A 45 -8.14 14.03 7.16
C GLY A 45 -8.45 14.30 5.68
N ILE A 46 -7.58 13.84 4.77
CA ILE A 46 -7.71 14.07 3.33
C ILE A 46 -8.02 12.74 2.63
N ASP A 47 -9.04 12.73 1.79
CA ASP A 47 -9.21 11.65 0.82
C ASP A 47 -8.25 11.89 -0.36
N VAL A 48 -7.36 10.94 -0.63
CA VAL A 48 -6.34 11.05 -1.69
C VAL A 48 -6.95 11.26 -3.07
N ASP A 49 -8.19 10.79 -3.28
CA ASP A 49 -8.92 10.97 -4.53
C ASP A 49 -9.29 12.45 -4.77
N THR A 50 -9.31 13.26 -3.70
CA THR A 50 -9.45 14.72 -3.80
C THR A 50 -8.14 15.42 -4.10
N VAL A 51 -6.98 14.78 -4.00
CA VAL A 51 -5.70 15.43 -4.30
C VAL A 51 -5.50 15.58 -5.81
N GLY A 52 -5.93 14.58 -6.58
CA GLY A 52 -5.73 14.53 -8.04
C GLY A 52 -4.35 14.00 -8.43
N LEU A 53 -3.82 13.02 -7.68
CA LEU A 53 -2.56 12.36 -8.03
C LEU A 53 -2.71 11.50 -9.30
N SER A 54 -1.69 11.51 -10.14
CA SER A 54 -1.65 10.71 -11.37
C SER A 54 -1.36 9.23 -11.09
N THR A 55 -1.58 8.35 -12.07
CA THR A 55 -1.15 6.94 -11.99
C THR A 55 0.36 6.81 -11.72
N GLN A 56 1.17 7.69 -12.33
CA GLN A 56 2.62 7.72 -12.14
C GLN A 56 2.98 8.05 -10.68
N ASP A 57 2.26 8.98 -10.06
CA ASP A 57 2.47 9.36 -8.65
C ASP A 57 2.29 8.20 -7.69
N TYR A 58 1.30 7.33 -7.95
CA TYR A 58 1.08 6.14 -7.15
C TYR A 58 2.17 5.08 -7.37
N VAL A 59 2.56 4.84 -8.63
CA VAL A 59 3.64 3.90 -8.95
C VAL A 59 4.95 4.30 -8.27
N MET A 60 5.30 5.59 -8.25
CA MET A 60 6.51 6.10 -7.60
C MET A 60 6.50 5.96 -6.06
N ARG A 61 5.30 5.88 -5.45
CA ARG A 61 5.13 5.69 -3.99
C ARG A 61 5.07 4.22 -3.58
N SER A 62 4.97 3.29 -4.53
CA SER A 62 4.84 1.85 -4.29
C SER A 62 6.08 1.11 -3.72
N PRO A 63 7.34 1.55 -3.92
CA PRO A 63 8.49 0.75 -3.47
C PRO A 63 8.55 0.53 -1.96
N GLN A 64 8.33 1.59 -1.18
CA GLN A 64 8.39 1.54 0.28
C GLN A 64 7.38 0.56 0.91
N PRO A 65 6.07 0.59 0.57
CA PRO A 65 5.11 -0.38 1.10
C PRO A 65 5.31 -1.81 0.58
N LEU A 66 5.99 -2.00 -0.56
CA LEU A 66 6.21 -3.31 -1.16
C LEU A 66 7.51 -4.00 -0.75
N LEU A 67 8.51 -3.24 -0.32
CA LEU A 67 9.84 -3.79 0.00
C LEU A 67 9.77 -4.90 1.06
N VAL A 68 9.04 -4.65 2.16
CA VAL A 68 8.92 -5.62 3.26
C VAL A 68 8.16 -6.89 2.82
N PRO A 69 6.97 -6.82 2.19
CA PRO A 69 6.30 -8.00 1.65
C PRO A 69 7.16 -8.79 0.65
N LEU A 70 7.81 -8.11 -0.31
CA LEU A 70 8.63 -8.77 -1.33
C LEU A 70 9.83 -9.49 -0.69
N LEU A 71 10.50 -8.85 0.27
CA LEU A 71 11.60 -9.49 1.01
C LEU A 71 11.10 -10.69 1.82
N ALA A 72 9.97 -10.55 2.51
CA ALA A 72 9.38 -11.64 3.28
C ALA A 72 9.02 -12.84 2.38
N PHE A 73 8.40 -12.60 1.22
CA PHE A 73 8.09 -13.66 0.26
C PHE A 73 9.36 -14.31 -0.33
N ALA A 74 10.38 -13.53 -0.65
CA ALA A 74 11.65 -14.06 -1.13
C ALA A 74 12.32 -14.97 -0.07
N LEU A 75 12.36 -14.53 1.19
CA LEU A 75 12.91 -15.31 2.30
C LEU A 75 12.08 -16.58 2.58
N LEU A 76 10.74 -16.48 2.54
CA LEU A 76 9.85 -17.63 2.67
C LEU A 76 10.05 -18.63 1.53
N ALA A 77 10.23 -18.17 0.29
CA ALA A 77 10.51 -19.03 -0.85
C ALA A 77 11.85 -19.75 -0.68
N VAL A 78 12.91 -19.06 -0.23
CA VAL A 78 14.20 -19.68 0.10
C VAL A 78 14.05 -20.73 1.21
N ALA A 79 13.37 -20.39 2.31
CA ALA A 79 13.13 -21.32 3.41
C ALA A 79 12.34 -22.56 2.94
N ALA A 80 11.34 -22.37 2.08
CA ALA A 80 10.56 -23.46 1.49
C ALA A 80 11.42 -24.37 0.58
N LEU A 81 12.33 -23.80 -0.22
CA LEU A 81 13.25 -24.59 -1.05
C LEU A 81 14.25 -25.39 -0.21
N LEU A 82 14.80 -24.79 0.85
CA LEU A 82 15.69 -25.49 1.79
C LEU A 82 14.94 -26.64 2.49
N LEU A 83 13.72 -26.37 2.96
CA LEU A 83 12.86 -27.37 3.58
C LEU A 83 12.49 -28.49 2.58
N HIS A 84 12.21 -28.15 1.32
CA HIS A 84 11.94 -29.12 0.25
C HIS A 84 13.10 -30.09 0.08
N ASN A 85 14.35 -29.60 0.07
CA ASN A 85 15.54 -30.42 -0.07
C ASN A 85 15.70 -31.40 1.11
N VAL A 86 15.45 -30.94 2.34
CA VAL A 86 15.51 -31.78 3.55
C VAL A 86 14.42 -32.85 3.54
N ILE A 87 13.17 -32.48 3.20
CA ILE A 87 12.05 -33.42 3.11
C ILE A 87 12.31 -34.46 2.02
N ARG A 88 12.84 -34.06 0.86
CA ARG A 88 13.19 -34.97 -0.22
C ARG A 88 14.25 -35.99 0.19
N ALA A 89 15.22 -35.58 1.00
CA ALA A 89 16.23 -36.48 1.55
C ALA A 89 15.68 -37.49 2.57
N HIS A 90 14.57 -37.17 3.25
CA HIS A 90 14.00 -37.97 4.35
C HIS A 90 12.56 -38.39 4.07
N LEU A 91 12.25 -38.81 2.84
CA LEU A 91 10.89 -39.01 2.34
C LEU A 91 10.17 -40.22 2.98
N ALA A 92 9.83 -40.11 4.26
CA ALA A 92 9.00 -41.06 4.99
C ALA A 92 7.52 -40.65 4.89
N VAL A 93 6.62 -41.65 4.80
CA VAL A 93 5.18 -41.42 4.61
C VAL A 93 4.49 -40.92 5.90
N GLY A 94 5.03 -41.25 7.08
CA GLY A 94 4.48 -40.87 8.39
C GLY A 94 4.44 -39.36 8.67
N PRO A 95 5.54 -38.61 8.45
CA PRO A 95 5.58 -37.15 8.62
C PRO A 95 4.57 -36.38 7.75
N LEU A 96 4.31 -36.85 6.52
CA LEU A 96 3.39 -36.17 5.59
C LEU A 96 1.93 -36.19 6.09
N ARG A 97 1.51 -37.28 6.74
CA ARG A 97 0.15 -37.38 7.31
C ARG A 97 -0.03 -36.40 8.47
N HIS A 98 0.95 -36.30 9.37
CA HIS A 98 0.92 -35.36 10.48
C HIS A 98 0.93 -33.91 9.97
N ALA A 99 1.82 -33.60 9.03
CA ALA A 99 1.86 -32.28 8.39
C ALA A 99 0.52 -31.89 7.74
N ARG A 100 -0.16 -32.84 7.08
CA ARG A 100 -1.51 -32.60 6.52
C ARG A 100 -2.53 -32.27 7.60
N ILE A 101 -2.60 -33.05 8.67
CA ILE A 101 -3.55 -32.82 9.78
C ILE A 101 -3.30 -31.45 10.41
N VAL A 102 -2.04 -31.11 10.69
CA VAL A 102 -1.67 -29.81 11.25
C VAL A 102 -2.03 -28.69 10.29
N ALA A 103 -1.68 -28.78 9.01
CA ALA A 103 -2.02 -27.75 8.02
C ALA A 103 -3.54 -27.57 7.86
N THR A 104 -4.32 -28.66 7.86
CA THR A 104 -5.79 -28.58 7.84
C THR A 104 -6.34 -27.96 9.12
N ALA A 105 -5.83 -28.32 10.30
CA ALA A 105 -6.27 -27.72 11.56
C ALA A 105 -5.98 -26.21 11.60
N VAL A 106 -4.77 -25.79 11.18
CA VAL A 106 -4.39 -24.38 11.10
C VAL A 106 -5.26 -23.64 10.07
N LEU A 107 -5.58 -24.26 8.93
CA LEU A 107 -6.48 -23.67 7.94
C LEU A 107 -7.90 -23.47 8.51
N VAL A 108 -8.44 -24.46 9.22
CA VAL A 108 -9.74 -24.35 9.89
C VAL A 108 -9.74 -23.25 10.94
N VAL A 109 -8.68 -23.12 11.74
CA VAL A 109 -8.51 -22.03 12.70
C VAL A 109 -8.46 -20.68 11.98
N GLY A 110 -7.74 -20.57 10.87
CA GLY A 110 -7.70 -19.36 10.04
C GLY A 110 -9.07 -18.97 9.50
N ILE A 111 -9.84 -19.94 9.00
CA ILE A 111 -11.22 -19.73 8.52
C ILE A 111 -12.15 -19.30 9.67
N ALA A 112 -12.05 -19.94 10.83
CA ALA A 112 -12.81 -19.53 12.02
C ALA A 112 -12.46 -18.10 12.44
N GLY A 113 -11.17 -17.75 12.38
CA GLY A 113 -10.67 -16.39 12.56
C GLY A 113 -11.36 -15.43 11.60
N LEU A 114 -11.31 -15.71 10.29
CA LEU A 114 -11.94 -14.90 9.24
C LEU A 114 -13.44 -14.64 9.51
N LEU A 115 -14.18 -15.69 9.88
CA LEU A 115 -15.62 -15.60 10.18
C LEU A 115 -15.91 -14.83 11.48
N ALA A 116 -14.95 -14.80 12.41
CA ALA A 116 -15.05 -14.07 13.66
C ALA A 116 -14.74 -12.57 13.53
N HIS A 117 -14.51 -12.04 12.32
CA HIS A 117 -14.23 -10.62 12.10
C HIS A 117 -15.18 -9.64 12.81
N PRO A 118 -16.52 -9.85 12.85
CA PRO A 118 -17.43 -8.94 13.55
C PRO A 118 -17.22 -8.89 15.08
N LEU A 119 -16.54 -9.89 15.65
CA LEU A 119 -16.35 -10.05 17.10
C LEU A 119 -14.96 -9.60 17.55
N ILE A 120 -13.93 -9.88 16.74
CA ILE A 120 -12.52 -9.71 17.10
C ILE A 120 -11.72 -8.87 16.08
N GLY A 121 -12.39 -8.22 15.14
CA GLY A 121 -11.76 -7.48 14.05
C GLY A 121 -10.88 -6.31 14.47
N ASP A 122 -11.15 -5.73 15.65
CA ASP A 122 -10.42 -4.58 16.18
C ASP A 122 -9.11 -4.96 16.90
N ILE A 123 -8.83 -6.26 17.05
CA ILE A 123 -7.58 -6.73 17.67
C ILE A 123 -6.38 -6.27 16.81
N ALA A 124 -5.33 -5.79 17.48
CA ALA A 124 -4.10 -5.37 16.83
C ALA A 124 -3.55 -6.49 15.92
N TYR A 125 -3.16 -6.12 14.70
CA TYR A 125 -2.65 -7.02 13.66
C TYR A 125 -3.61 -8.10 13.15
N TYR A 126 -4.90 -8.11 13.57
CA TYR A 126 -5.89 -9.07 13.11
C TYR A 126 -5.94 -9.16 11.57
N ALA A 127 -6.01 -8.00 10.91
CA ALA A 127 -6.08 -7.88 9.46
C ALA A 127 -4.84 -8.42 8.72
N LEU A 128 -3.71 -8.61 9.43
CA LEU A 128 -2.48 -9.19 8.87
C LEU A 128 -2.35 -10.68 9.23
N VAL A 129 -2.64 -11.05 10.49
CA VAL A 129 -2.46 -12.41 11.00
C VAL A 129 -3.39 -13.39 10.29
N VAL A 130 -4.67 -13.05 10.14
CA VAL A 130 -5.67 -13.95 9.52
C VAL A 130 -5.28 -14.36 8.10
N PRO A 131 -5.04 -13.44 7.14
CA PRO A 131 -4.64 -13.84 5.80
C PRO A 131 -3.29 -14.57 5.78
N VAL A 132 -2.32 -14.21 6.61
CA VAL A 132 -1.03 -14.92 6.68
C VAL A 132 -1.22 -16.37 7.13
N VAL A 133 -2.01 -16.61 8.18
CA VAL A 133 -2.28 -17.96 8.69
C VAL A 133 -3.00 -18.80 7.63
N ILE A 134 -4.04 -18.27 6.99
CA ILE A 134 -4.79 -18.96 5.94
C ILE A 134 -3.89 -19.26 4.74
N GLY A 135 -3.14 -18.26 4.27
CA GLY A 135 -2.26 -18.39 3.10
C GLY A 135 -1.15 -19.42 3.31
N LEU A 136 -0.47 -19.39 4.47
CA LEU A 136 0.57 -20.36 4.80
C LEU A 136 0.01 -21.77 4.98
N ALA A 137 -1.15 -21.92 5.63
CA ALA A 137 -1.80 -23.21 5.78
C ALA A 137 -2.25 -23.80 4.43
N ALA A 138 -2.81 -22.97 3.55
CA ALA A 138 -3.20 -23.36 2.20
C ALA A 138 -1.98 -23.78 1.36
N ALA A 139 -0.89 -23.01 1.41
CA ALA A 139 0.36 -23.33 0.72
C ALA A 139 0.97 -24.65 1.23
N ALA A 140 1.01 -24.84 2.55
CA ALA A 140 1.51 -26.07 3.17
C ALA A 140 0.65 -27.28 2.77
N LEU A 141 -0.68 -27.14 2.81
CA LEU A 141 -1.60 -28.21 2.41
C LEU A 141 -1.51 -28.53 0.92
N GLY A 142 -1.29 -27.52 0.07
CA GLY A 142 -1.08 -27.69 -1.36
C GLY A 142 0.22 -28.43 -1.64
N TYR A 143 1.30 -28.04 -0.97
CA TYR A 143 2.60 -28.70 -1.06
C TYR A 143 2.57 -30.15 -0.58
N VAL A 144 1.94 -30.43 0.57
CA VAL A 144 1.78 -31.81 1.07
C VAL A 144 0.93 -32.64 0.10
N SER A 145 -0.17 -32.09 -0.41
CA SER A 145 -1.03 -32.75 -1.41
C SER A 145 -0.26 -33.09 -2.69
N PHE A 146 0.58 -32.16 -3.17
CA PHE A 146 1.46 -32.37 -4.32
C PHE A 146 2.47 -33.49 -4.07
N LEU A 147 3.16 -33.49 -2.92
CA LEU A 147 4.08 -34.56 -2.55
C LEU A 147 3.39 -35.92 -2.43
N THR A 148 2.18 -35.96 -1.84
CA THR A 148 1.44 -37.23 -1.70
C THR A 148 1.00 -37.81 -3.03
N THR A 149 0.52 -36.97 -3.96
CA THR A 149 0.14 -37.41 -5.32
C THR A 149 1.36 -37.93 -6.08
N LYS A 150 2.52 -37.27 -5.94
CA LYS A 150 3.77 -37.72 -6.58
C LYS A 150 4.31 -39.02 -5.99
N ALA A 151 4.14 -39.25 -4.69
CA ALA A 151 4.56 -40.48 -4.01
C ALA A 151 3.58 -41.65 -4.22
N ARG A 152 2.30 -41.36 -4.49
CA ARG A 152 1.23 -42.35 -4.66
C ARG A 152 0.34 -41.97 -5.84
N PRO A 153 0.74 -42.30 -7.07
CA PRO A 153 -0.02 -41.95 -8.28
C PRO A 153 -1.43 -42.58 -8.30
N GLU A 154 -1.65 -43.65 -7.55
CA GLU A 154 -2.94 -44.33 -7.32
C GLU A 154 -4.06 -43.39 -6.80
N LEU A 155 -3.71 -42.30 -6.09
CA LEU A 155 -4.66 -41.37 -5.46
C LEU A 155 -5.40 -40.46 -6.45
N GLY A 156 -5.11 -40.58 -7.75
CA GLY A 156 -5.71 -39.76 -8.79
C GLY A 156 -5.21 -38.32 -8.78
N ASN A 157 -5.62 -37.56 -9.80
CA ASN A 157 -5.07 -36.25 -10.08
C ASN A 157 -5.79 -35.14 -9.31
N GLN A 158 -5.11 -34.50 -8.35
CA GLN A 158 -5.70 -33.50 -7.45
C GLN A 158 -5.65 -32.06 -7.99
N HIS A 159 -5.69 -31.87 -9.31
CA HIS A 159 -5.51 -30.54 -9.94
C HIS A 159 -6.50 -29.49 -9.43
N VAL A 160 -7.76 -29.85 -9.20
CA VAL A 160 -8.78 -28.91 -8.70
C VAL A 160 -8.44 -28.43 -7.30
N LEU A 161 -8.09 -29.34 -6.38
CA LEU A 161 -7.70 -28.98 -5.01
C LEU A 161 -6.44 -28.11 -5.01
N LEU A 162 -5.42 -28.48 -5.78
CA LEU A 162 -4.19 -27.71 -5.90
C LEU A 162 -4.45 -26.31 -6.48
N GLY A 163 -5.31 -26.21 -7.49
CA GLY A 163 -5.75 -24.93 -8.06
C GLY A 163 -6.45 -24.05 -7.02
N LEU A 164 -7.39 -24.61 -6.26
CA LEU A 164 -8.10 -23.88 -5.20
C LEU A 164 -7.16 -23.41 -4.08
N LEU A 165 -6.23 -24.26 -3.63
CA LEU A 165 -5.26 -23.90 -2.60
C LEU A 165 -4.27 -22.83 -3.11
N ALA A 166 -3.88 -22.89 -4.39
CA ALA A 166 -3.08 -21.84 -5.02
C ALA A 166 -3.82 -20.50 -5.06
N VAL A 167 -5.09 -20.49 -5.45
CA VAL A 167 -5.93 -19.28 -5.45
C VAL A 167 -6.03 -18.71 -4.04
N VAL A 168 -6.35 -19.52 -3.02
CA VAL A 168 -6.41 -19.07 -1.62
C VAL A 168 -5.08 -18.48 -1.16
N THR A 169 -3.96 -19.13 -1.50
CA THR A 169 -2.62 -18.65 -1.16
C THR A 169 -2.34 -17.28 -1.79
N ILE A 170 -2.62 -17.13 -3.08
CA ILE A 170 -2.39 -15.88 -3.82
C ILE A 170 -3.29 -14.76 -3.29
N THR A 171 -4.58 -15.02 -3.05
CA THR A 171 -5.51 -14.05 -2.49
C THR A 171 -5.08 -13.60 -1.09
N CYS A 172 -4.62 -14.53 -0.25
CA CYS A 172 -4.12 -14.21 1.08
C CYS A 172 -2.80 -13.43 1.05
N ALA A 173 -1.89 -13.76 0.14
CA ALA A 173 -0.66 -13.01 -0.07
C ALA A 173 -0.96 -11.58 -0.53
N PHE A 174 -1.92 -11.40 -1.45
CA PHE A 174 -2.38 -10.09 -1.88
C PHE A 174 -2.99 -9.29 -0.73
N TRP A 175 -3.87 -9.90 0.07
CA TRP A 175 -4.45 -9.27 1.25
C TRP A 175 -3.38 -8.85 2.25
N ALA A 176 -2.50 -9.77 2.67
CA ALA A 176 -1.42 -9.45 3.62
C ALA A 176 -0.53 -8.29 3.11
N THR A 177 -0.26 -8.23 1.81
CA THR A 177 0.49 -7.14 1.17
C THR A 177 -0.29 -5.83 1.22
N ALA A 178 -1.60 -5.84 0.92
CA ALA A 178 -2.45 -4.66 1.01
C ALA A 178 -2.52 -4.10 2.43
N THR A 179 -2.67 -4.96 3.44
CA THR A 179 -2.66 -4.57 4.85
C THR A 179 -1.29 -4.00 5.26
N THR A 180 -0.20 -4.59 4.78
CA THR A 180 1.15 -4.06 5.02
C THR A 180 1.33 -2.68 4.39
N ALA A 181 0.79 -2.46 3.19
CA ALA A 181 0.80 -1.15 2.53
C ALA A 181 0.01 -0.10 3.33
N GLN A 182 -1.15 -0.46 3.89
CA GLN A 182 -1.91 0.44 4.78
C GLN A 182 -1.13 0.79 6.05
N TYR A 183 -0.49 -0.19 6.69
CA TYR A 183 0.34 0.05 7.87
C TYR A 183 1.56 0.92 7.54
N SER A 184 2.18 0.70 6.39
CA SER A 184 3.30 1.52 5.90
C SER A 184 2.87 2.97 5.66
N GLY A 185 1.73 3.19 4.99
CA GLY A 185 1.16 4.53 4.77
C GLY A 185 0.86 5.27 6.07
N ARG A 186 0.24 4.60 7.05
CA ARG A 186 0.01 5.19 8.38
C ARG A 186 1.30 5.47 9.14
N ALA A 187 2.30 4.60 9.04
CA ALA A 187 3.60 4.81 9.66
C ALA A 187 4.32 6.02 9.04
N LEU A 188 4.25 6.17 7.71
CA LEU A 188 4.77 7.33 7.01
C LEU A 188 4.07 8.61 7.45
N ALA A 189 2.73 8.61 7.53
CA ALA A 189 1.99 9.78 7.99
C ALA A 189 2.33 10.21 9.42
N LYS A 190 2.50 9.25 10.34
CA LYS A 190 2.94 9.54 11.71
C LYS A 190 4.36 10.12 11.72
N SER A 191 5.27 9.54 10.95
CA SER A 191 6.62 10.06 10.77
C SER A 191 6.61 11.48 10.21
N ASP A 192 5.79 11.76 9.19
CA ASP A 192 5.63 13.08 8.59
C ASP A 192 5.08 14.09 9.59
N ALA A 193 4.08 13.69 10.38
CA ALA A 193 3.48 14.52 11.43
C ALA A 193 4.47 14.89 12.54
N GLU A 194 5.37 13.98 12.90
CA GLU A 194 6.47 14.23 13.85
C GLU A 194 7.55 15.16 13.25
N HIS A 195 7.73 15.12 11.92
CA HIS A 195 8.81 15.83 11.22
C HIS A 195 8.30 16.91 10.25
N LEU A 196 7.15 17.54 10.54
CA LEU A 196 6.59 18.62 9.71
C LEU A 196 7.53 19.81 9.49
N GLY A 197 8.56 19.95 10.33
CA GLY A 197 9.66 20.90 10.13
C GLY A 197 10.41 20.75 8.81
N GLN A 198 10.40 19.55 8.20
CA GLN A 198 11.04 19.26 6.92
C GLN A 198 10.19 19.68 5.71
N PHE A 199 8.88 19.86 5.89
CA PHE A 199 7.98 20.26 4.82
C PHE A 199 8.14 21.76 4.51
N PRO A 200 7.98 22.20 3.25
CA PRO A 200 8.11 23.61 2.89
C PRO A 200 7.20 24.51 3.72
N VAL A 201 7.74 25.61 4.24
CA VAL A 201 6.94 26.63 4.93
C VAL A 201 6.12 27.39 3.89
N VAL A 202 4.84 27.57 4.16
CA VAL A 202 3.93 28.33 3.30
C VAL A 202 3.46 29.57 4.04
N ILE A 203 3.65 30.72 3.41
CA ILE A 203 3.01 31.98 3.80
C ILE A 203 1.93 32.28 2.79
N LEU A 204 0.69 32.41 3.26
CA LEU A 204 -0.47 32.63 2.42
C LEU A 204 -1.01 34.03 2.63
N ASP A 205 -1.05 34.81 1.55
CA ASP A 205 -1.75 36.09 1.54
C ASP A 205 -3.10 35.93 0.83
N THR A 206 -4.19 36.41 1.43
CA THR A 206 -5.55 36.24 0.89
C THR A 206 -6.31 37.56 0.79
N LYS A 207 -7.26 37.62 -0.14
CA LYS A 207 -8.18 38.77 -0.27
C LYS A 207 -9.22 38.79 0.85
N GLU A 208 -9.72 37.61 1.23
CA GLU A 208 -10.76 37.41 2.23
C GLU A 208 -10.22 36.65 3.45
N ARG A 209 -10.92 36.78 4.59
CA ARG A 209 -10.53 36.14 5.84
C ARG A 209 -10.94 34.66 5.82
N LEU A 210 -9.98 33.76 6.01
CA LEU A 210 -10.19 32.30 5.98
C LEU A 210 -10.75 31.71 7.28
N GLN A 211 -10.75 32.47 8.39
CA GLN A 211 -11.26 32.03 9.70
C GLN A 211 -10.66 30.69 10.19
N LEU A 212 -9.36 30.49 9.97
CA LEU A 212 -8.65 29.27 10.39
C LEU A 212 -8.64 29.15 11.92
N ARG A 213 -8.92 27.95 12.44
CA ARG A 213 -9.06 27.69 13.89
C ARG A 213 -7.97 26.79 14.48
N SER A 214 -7.13 26.17 13.66
CA SER A 214 -6.05 25.32 14.16
C SER A 214 -5.02 26.12 14.96
N PRO A 215 -4.57 25.61 16.13
CA PRO A 215 -3.52 26.24 16.92
C PRO A 215 -2.22 26.45 16.12
N GLY A 216 -1.49 27.52 16.44
CA GLY A 216 -0.18 27.80 15.83
C GLY A 216 -0.22 28.48 14.46
N ILE A 217 -1.42 28.78 13.94
CA ILE A 217 -1.58 29.62 12.74
C ILE A 217 -1.72 31.08 13.15
N GLU A 218 -0.84 31.91 12.62
CA GLU A 218 -0.87 33.35 12.87
C GLU A 218 -1.57 34.07 11.72
N GLU A 219 -2.67 34.77 12.03
CA GLU A 219 -3.36 35.67 11.12
C GLU A 219 -2.92 37.12 11.36
N THR A 220 -2.43 37.79 10.31
CA THR A 220 -2.06 39.21 10.36
C THR A 220 -2.85 39.99 9.30
N VAL A 221 -3.47 41.11 9.71
CA VAL A 221 -4.08 42.05 8.77
C VAL A 221 -2.98 42.88 8.10
N LEU A 222 -2.92 42.84 6.78
CA LEU A 222 -1.99 43.63 5.99
C LEU A 222 -2.47 45.08 5.88
N ARG A 223 -1.54 46.04 5.93
CA ARG A 223 -1.90 47.45 5.81
C ARG A 223 -2.44 47.75 4.41
N PRO A 224 -3.56 48.46 4.28
CA PRO A 224 -4.07 48.89 2.99
C PRO A 224 -3.08 49.84 2.33
N GLY A 225 -2.90 49.71 1.01
CA GLY A 225 -2.00 50.53 0.21
C GLY A 225 -2.44 50.56 -1.24
N ALA A 226 -1.96 51.55 -2.00
CA ALA A 226 -2.30 51.66 -3.41
C ALA A 226 -1.87 50.39 -4.17
N GLY A 227 -2.83 49.72 -4.83
CA GLY A 227 -2.60 48.47 -5.56
C GLY A 227 -2.50 47.21 -4.70
N GLN A 228 -2.65 47.29 -3.37
CA GLN A 228 -2.70 46.10 -2.51
C GLN A 228 -4.06 45.41 -2.64
N THR A 229 -4.06 44.17 -3.13
CA THR A 229 -5.27 43.35 -3.27
C THR A 229 -5.44 42.32 -2.15
N PHE A 230 -4.36 41.96 -1.46
CA PHE A 230 -4.38 41.00 -0.35
C PHE A 230 -4.46 41.71 1.00
N ASN A 231 -5.40 41.26 1.83
CA ASN A 231 -5.76 41.92 3.08
C ASN A 231 -5.30 41.14 4.32
N PHE A 232 -5.11 39.83 4.18
CA PHE A 232 -4.73 38.94 5.30
C PHE A 232 -3.49 38.15 4.94
N ARG A 233 -2.66 37.86 5.95
CA ARG A 233 -1.49 37.00 5.85
C ARG A 233 -1.59 35.90 6.90
N TYR A 234 -1.41 34.65 6.48
CA TYR A 234 -1.35 33.48 7.33
C TYR A 234 0.07 32.92 7.36
N ARG A 235 0.57 32.64 8.57
CA ARG A 235 1.85 31.95 8.83
C ARG A 235 1.62 30.72 9.71
N GLY A 236 2.65 29.89 9.83
CA GLY A 236 2.57 28.64 10.59
C GLY A 236 1.98 27.47 9.79
N LEU A 237 1.99 27.56 8.45
CA LEU A 237 1.50 26.52 7.55
C LEU A 237 2.67 25.76 6.92
N ARG A 238 2.47 24.47 6.70
CA ARG A 238 3.36 23.55 5.98
C ARG A 238 2.64 22.99 4.77
N LEU A 239 3.33 22.93 3.64
CA LEU A 239 2.79 22.31 2.43
C LEU A 239 2.81 20.80 2.58
N LEU A 240 1.65 20.14 2.67
CA LEU A 240 1.59 18.68 2.72
C LEU A 240 1.67 18.07 1.32
N VAL A 241 0.83 18.55 0.40
CA VAL A 241 0.81 18.10 -1.00
C VAL A 241 0.21 19.18 -1.91
N VAL A 242 0.64 19.19 -3.17
CA VAL A 242 0.08 20.02 -4.23
C VAL A 242 -0.80 19.12 -5.11
N GLY A 243 -2.07 19.49 -5.25
CA GLY A 243 -2.95 18.93 -6.28
C GLY A 243 -2.93 19.79 -7.54
N GLU A 244 -3.70 19.44 -8.57
CA GLU A 244 -3.69 20.15 -9.87
C GLU A 244 -3.86 21.67 -9.74
N ASN A 245 -4.86 22.13 -8.97
CA ASN A 245 -5.15 23.56 -8.80
C ASN A 245 -5.45 23.94 -7.35
N ARG A 246 -4.86 23.22 -6.40
CA ARG A 246 -5.09 23.42 -4.96
C ARG A 246 -3.89 23.01 -4.12
N LEU A 247 -3.71 23.71 -3.01
CA LEU A 247 -2.71 23.40 -2.00
C LEU A 247 -3.39 22.74 -0.80
N PHE A 248 -2.79 21.66 -0.31
CA PHE A 248 -3.17 21.03 0.95
C PHE A 248 -2.14 21.45 2.00
N LEU A 249 -2.60 22.23 2.97
CA LEU A 249 -1.77 22.87 3.98
C LEU A 249 -2.13 22.32 5.36
N VAL A 250 -1.12 22.03 6.16
CA VAL A 250 -1.28 21.61 7.56
C VAL A 250 -0.62 22.63 8.49
N PRO A 251 -1.03 22.73 9.76
CA PRO A 251 -0.33 23.57 10.73
C PRO A 251 1.12 23.08 10.95
N GLN A 252 1.98 23.94 11.51
CA GLN A 252 3.38 23.60 11.78
C GLN A 252 3.56 22.45 12.77
N LYS A 253 2.59 22.23 13.65
CA LYS A 253 2.52 21.10 14.58
C LYS A 253 1.21 20.38 14.34
N TRP A 254 1.24 19.05 14.30
CA TRP A 254 0.05 18.24 14.07
C TRP A 254 -0.48 17.66 15.36
N SER A 255 -1.79 17.78 15.57
CA SER A 255 -2.56 17.13 16.61
C SER A 255 -3.83 16.51 16.04
N ALA A 256 -4.45 15.60 16.78
CA ALA A 256 -5.70 14.96 16.35
C ALA A 256 -6.90 15.93 16.22
N SER A 257 -6.81 17.13 16.79
CA SER A 257 -7.81 18.19 16.65
C SER A 257 -7.57 19.14 15.48
N ASP A 258 -6.45 18.99 14.77
CA ASP A 258 -6.12 19.83 13.63
C ASP A 258 -6.85 19.42 12.36
N THR A 259 -6.90 20.33 11.41
CA THR A 259 -7.56 20.12 10.11
C THR A 259 -6.60 20.50 9.00
N THR A 260 -6.60 19.72 7.92
CA THR A 260 -5.93 20.13 6.68
C THR A 260 -6.75 21.20 5.98
N PHE A 261 -6.11 22.30 5.62
CA PHE A 261 -6.71 23.37 4.84
C PHE A 261 -6.47 23.15 3.35
N VAL A 262 -7.54 23.24 2.57
CA VAL A 262 -7.48 23.16 1.10
C VAL A 262 -7.73 24.56 0.55
N VAL A 263 -6.77 25.07 -0.21
CA VAL A 263 -6.85 26.42 -0.78
C VAL A 263 -6.68 26.34 -2.30
N PRO A 264 -7.58 26.94 -3.10
CA PRO A 264 -7.43 26.95 -4.55
C PRO A 264 -6.21 27.79 -4.96
N LEU A 265 -5.44 27.31 -5.94
CA LEU A 265 -4.31 28.04 -6.51
C LEU A 265 -4.81 28.98 -7.61
N ASP A 266 -5.42 30.10 -7.21
CA ASP A 266 -5.98 31.09 -8.11
C ASP A 266 -5.63 32.53 -7.70
N GLY A 267 -6.20 33.52 -8.40
CA GLY A 267 -5.95 34.93 -8.13
C GLY A 267 -6.53 35.47 -6.81
N SER A 268 -7.19 34.64 -5.98
CA SER A 268 -7.67 35.01 -4.64
C SER A 268 -6.58 34.92 -3.57
N ILE A 269 -5.49 34.21 -3.88
CA ILE A 269 -4.37 34.00 -2.97
C ILE A 269 -3.02 34.40 -3.60
N ARG A 270 -2.04 34.71 -2.75
CA ARG A 270 -0.62 34.77 -3.10
C ARG A 270 0.14 33.85 -2.16
N VAL A 271 0.84 32.90 -2.75
CA VAL A 271 1.59 31.86 -2.05
C VAL A 271 3.06 32.21 -2.06
N GLN A 272 3.73 32.10 -0.91
CA GLN A 272 5.18 32.21 -0.79
C GLN A 272 5.71 30.96 -0.11
N PHE A 273 6.68 30.30 -0.74
CA PHE A 273 7.44 29.22 -0.12
C PHE A 273 8.68 29.81 0.54
N GLN A 274 8.85 29.52 1.83
CA GLN A 274 10.08 29.82 2.55
C GLN A 274 10.86 28.51 2.71
N PHE A 275 12.04 28.46 2.09
CA PHE A 275 12.97 27.35 2.26
C PHE A 275 13.49 27.32 3.71
N GLN A 276 13.97 26.17 4.15
CA GLN A 276 14.60 26.05 5.46
C GLN A 276 15.60 27.20 5.68
N ASN A 277 15.60 27.76 6.89
CA ASN A 277 16.60 28.73 7.33
C ASN A 277 17.96 28.04 7.51
N ASP A 278 18.45 27.37 6.47
CA ASP A 278 19.85 27.00 6.36
C ASP A 278 20.52 28.18 5.65
N PRO A 279 21.32 28.99 6.37
CA PRO A 279 22.00 30.12 5.75
C PRO A 279 22.92 29.61 4.61
N PRO A 280 23.05 30.36 3.50
CA PRO A 280 23.90 29.99 2.38
C PRO A 280 25.39 29.94 2.75
#